data_AF-A0A916UN30-F1
#
_entry.id   AF-A0A916UN30-F1
#
_cell.length_a   1.000
_cell.length_b   1.000
_cell.length_c   1.000
_cell.angle_alpha   90.00
_cell.angle_beta   90.00
_cell.angle_gamma   90.00
#
_symmetry.space_group_name_H-M   'P 1'
#
loop_
_entity.id
_entity.type
_entity.pdbx_description
1 polymer ?
#
loop_
_entity_poly.entity_id
_entity_poly.type
_entity_poly.pdbx_seq_one_letter_code
_entity_poly.pdbx_strand_id
1 'polypeptide(L)'
;MSEMVFCRGCAKEIHITARACPGCGAPQAGTGNGKSKIAAGLLAILLGGLGVHRFYLGKWWGVFYLLFCWTGLPALISLIEGIVFLCTSDQNWDAKYNKGVPSNNSGAAVVIAIVVSLFGLVFIVGILAAIAIPAYQDYTIKAKVANAMGSANQVAMSVGNYIVDNKAIPANITDAGFSGTLPAAISEITVDQQNATLTVSVRTNAYDEKTFMLVPAQDEQKNLTWRCKPGSMQAKYLPRNCRDSGN
;
A
#
# COMPACT_ATOMS: atom_id res chain seq x y z
N MET A 1 -33.03 -36.60 -14.07
CA MET A 1 -33.03 -37.90 -13.36
C MET A 1 -33.44 -37.63 -11.93
N SER A 2 -34.57 -38.19 -11.50
CA SER A 2 -35.02 -38.18 -10.11
C SER A 2 -34.14 -39.13 -9.31
N GLU A 3 -33.39 -38.59 -8.35
CA GLU A 3 -32.52 -39.36 -7.47
C GLU A 3 -33.40 -40.01 -6.39
N MET A 4 -33.45 -41.34 -6.39
CA MET A 4 -34.28 -42.16 -5.49
C MET A 4 -33.38 -42.83 -4.43
N VAL A 5 -33.88 -42.94 -3.21
CA VAL A 5 -33.19 -43.60 -2.08
C VAL A 5 -34.16 -44.54 -1.37
N PHE A 6 -33.63 -45.53 -0.66
CA PHE A 6 -34.46 -46.45 0.12
C PHE A 6 -34.75 -45.88 1.52
N CYS A 7 -35.99 -46.01 1.97
CA CYS A 7 -36.39 -45.65 3.33
C CYS A 7 -35.64 -46.51 4.36
N ARG A 8 -35.03 -45.87 5.37
CA ARG A 8 -34.30 -46.57 6.44
C ARG A 8 -35.18 -47.41 7.37
N GLY A 9 -36.48 -47.14 7.40
CA GLY A 9 -37.44 -47.84 8.26
C GLY A 9 -38.09 -49.05 7.57
N CYS A 10 -38.52 -48.90 6.31
CA CYS A 10 -39.31 -49.92 5.62
C CYS A 10 -38.73 -50.39 4.28
N ALA A 11 -37.53 -49.92 3.91
CA ALA A 11 -36.83 -50.25 2.66
C ALA A 11 -37.62 -49.98 1.37
N LYS A 12 -38.69 -49.16 1.42
CA LYS A 12 -39.42 -48.72 0.23
C LYS A 12 -38.67 -47.60 -0.49
N GLU A 13 -38.68 -47.60 -1.81
CA GLU A 13 -38.13 -46.50 -2.60
C GLU A 13 -38.91 -45.21 -2.33
N ILE A 14 -38.17 -44.16 -2.01
CA ILE A 14 -38.67 -42.83 -1.74
C ILE A 14 -37.79 -41.81 -2.47
N HIS A 15 -38.33 -40.63 -2.72
CA HIS A 15 -37.55 -39.54 -3.26
C HIS A 15 -36.47 -39.09 -2.26
N ILE A 16 -35.26 -38.73 -2.72
CA ILE A 16 -34.14 -38.33 -1.83
C ILE A 16 -34.47 -37.15 -0.90
N THR A 17 -35.43 -36.31 -1.29
CA THR A 17 -35.88 -35.15 -0.49
C THR A 17 -37.11 -35.43 0.39
N ALA A 18 -37.62 -36.67 0.43
CA ALA A 18 -38.78 -37.02 1.24
C ALA A 18 -38.41 -36.96 2.73
N ARG A 19 -38.97 -36.00 3.48
CA ARG A 19 -38.70 -35.82 4.93
C ARG A 19 -39.33 -36.90 5.80
N ALA A 20 -40.38 -37.55 5.31
CA ALA A 20 -41.02 -38.69 5.94
C ALA A 20 -41.38 -39.71 4.86
N CYS A 21 -41.24 -40.98 5.18
CA CYS A 21 -41.65 -42.04 4.26
C CYS A 21 -43.19 -42.09 4.16
N PRO A 22 -43.79 -41.99 2.96
CA PRO A 22 -45.24 -42.09 2.78
C PRO A 22 -45.80 -43.49 3.10
N GLY A 23 -44.94 -44.51 3.17
CA GLY A 23 -45.33 -45.88 3.49
C GLY A 23 -45.38 -46.17 5.00
N CYS A 24 -44.34 -45.79 5.75
CA CYS A 24 -44.22 -46.14 7.18
C CYS A 24 -44.16 -44.94 8.14
N GLY A 25 -44.18 -43.70 7.62
CA GLY A 25 -44.09 -42.49 8.45
C GLY A 25 -42.72 -42.23 9.08
N ALA A 26 -41.73 -43.10 8.88
CA ALA A 26 -40.40 -42.91 9.47
C ALA A 26 -39.76 -41.61 8.95
N PRO A 27 -39.27 -40.71 9.84
CA PRO A 27 -38.57 -39.51 9.43
C PRO A 27 -37.28 -39.90 8.71
N GLN A 28 -37.02 -39.27 7.57
CA GLN A 28 -35.81 -39.48 6.79
C GLN A 28 -34.98 -38.21 6.85
N ALA A 29 -33.80 -38.31 7.47
CA ALA A 29 -32.79 -37.27 7.33
C ALA A 29 -32.24 -37.34 5.91
N GLY A 30 -32.39 -36.27 5.12
CA GLY A 30 -31.90 -36.23 3.74
C GLY A 30 -30.41 -36.58 3.68
N THR A 31 -30.07 -37.64 2.96
CA THR A 31 -28.70 -38.20 2.84
C THR A 31 -27.86 -37.52 1.76
N GLY A 32 -27.93 -36.19 1.66
CA GLY A 32 -27.14 -35.43 0.70
C GLY A 32 -26.08 -34.57 1.38
N ASN A 33 -24.95 -34.35 0.71
CA ASN A 33 -24.01 -33.29 1.09
C ASN A 33 -24.52 -31.96 0.53
N GLY A 34 -25.29 -31.21 1.35
CA GLY A 34 -25.74 -29.88 0.99
C GLY A 34 -24.56 -28.91 0.77
N LYS A 35 -24.68 -28.01 -0.22
CA LYS A 35 -23.70 -26.94 -0.47
C LYS A 35 -23.66 -26.00 0.73
N SER A 36 -22.46 -25.66 1.19
CA SER A 36 -22.27 -24.78 2.35
C SER A 36 -22.58 -23.33 2.00
N LYS A 37 -23.45 -22.71 2.82
CA LYS A 37 -23.77 -21.28 2.74
C LYS A 37 -22.53 -20.41 2.90
N ILE A 38 -21.68 -20.79 3.83
CA ILE A 38 -20.55 -19.97 4.23
C ILE A 38 -19.41 -20.10 3.22
N ALA A 39 -19.21 -21.28 2.64
CA ALA A 39 -18.34 -21.43 1.48
C ALA A 39 -18.78 -20.52 0.33
N ALA A 40 -20.07 -20.51 -0.02
CA ALA A 40 -20.57 -19.64 -1.09
C ALA A 40 -20.42 -18.14 -0.77
N GLY A 41 -20.67 -17.73 0.47
CA GLY A 41 -20.51 -16.33 0.91
C GLY A 41 -19.05 -15.86 0.90
N LEU A 42 -18.13 -16.69 1.40
CA LEU A 42 -16.69 -16.39 1.40
C LEU A 42 -16.10 -16.35 -0.01
N LEU A 43 -16.50 -17.30 -0.87
CA LEU A 43 -16.12 -17.28 -2.28
C LEU A 43 -16.65 -16.02 -2.98
N ALA A 44 -17.81 -15.50 -2.58
CA ALA A 44 -18.37 -14.27 -3.14
C ALA A 44 -17.62 -13.02 -2.65
N ILE A 45 -17.14 -12.99 -1.40
CA ILE A 45 -16.39 -11.83 -0.87
C ILE A 45 -14.95 -11.81 -1.37
N LEU A 46 -14.26 -12.96 -1.37
CA LEU A 46 -12.83 -13.03 -1.68
C LEU A 46 -12.53 -13.24 -3.17
N LEU A 47 -13.36 -14.03 -3.86
CA LEU A 47 -13.16 -14.45 -5.26
C LEU A 47 -14.35 -14.03 -6.15
N GLY A 48 -15.15 -13.08 -5.67
CA GLY A 48 -16.39 -12.65 -6.31
C GLY A 48 -16.20 -11.94 -7.64
N GLY A 49 -15.11 -11.20 -7.79
CA GLY A 49 -14.75 -10.55 -9.07
C GLY A 49 -14.53 -11.55 -10.22
N LEU A 50 -14.21 -12.81 -9.90
CA LEU A 50 -14.07 -13.90 -10.86
C LEU A 50 -15.36 -14.74 -11.00
N GLY A 51 -16.38 -14.51 -10.16
CA GLY A 51 -17.65 -15.24 -10.21
C GLY A 51 -17.60 -16.68 -9.69
N VAL A 52 -16.56 -17.08 -8.95
CA VAL A 52 -16.36 -18.46 -8.46
C VAL A 52 -17.53 -18.94 -7.60
N HIS A 53 -18.15 -18.05 -6.81
CA HIS A 53 -19.32 -18.36 -6.00
C HIS A 53 -20.55 -18.77 -6.82
N ARG A 54 -20.72 -18.24 -8.04
CA ARG A 54 -21.82 -18.63 -8.94
C ARG A 54 -21.55 -19.99 -9.60
N PHE A 55 -20.30 -20.29 -9.93
CA PHE A 55 -19.89 -21.62 -10.39
C PHE A 55 -20.03 -22.68 -9.29
N TYR A 56 -19.66 -22.35 -8.04
CA TYR A 56 -19.90 -23.21 -6.88
C TYR A 56 -21.39 -23.58 -6.72
N LEU A 57 -22.28 -22.62 -6.99
CA LEU A 57 -23.73 -22.86 -6.98
C LEU A 57 -24.24 -23.63 -8.22
N GLY A 58 -23.40 -23.86 -9.24
CA GLY A 58 -23.77 -24.52 -10.49
C GLY A 58 -24.57 -23.62 -11.44
N LYS A 59 -24.43 -22.30 -11.34
CA LYS A 59 -25.14 -21.32 -12.18
C LYS A 59 -24.24 -20.84 -13.32
N TRP A 60 -24.71 -21.02 -14.56
CA TRP A 60 -24.02 -20.61 -15.78
C TRP A 60 -23.75 -19.10 -15.91
N TRP A 61 -24.51 -18.27 -15.21
CA TRP A 61 -24.33 -16.81 -15.19
C TRP A 61 -22.98 -16.35 -14.62
N GLY A 62 -22.19 -17.26 -14.00
CA GLY A 62 -20.81 -16.98 -13.61
C GLY A 62 -19.90 -16.60 -14.80
N VAL A 63 -20.23 -17.00 -16.04
CA VAL A 63 -19.44 -16.62 -17.24
C VAL A 63 -19.43 -15.12 -17.47
N PHE A 64 -20.54 -14.41 -17.20
CA PHE A 64 -20.58 -12.95 -17.31
C PHE A 64 -19.63 -12.27 -16.32
N TYR A 65 -19.46 -12.85 -15.13
CA TYR A 65 -18.53 -12.32 -14.13
C TYR A 65 -17.09 -12.43 -14.63
N LEU A 66 -16.72 -13.52 -15.32
CA LEU A 66 -15.40 -13.68 -15.94
C LEU A 66 -15.18 -12.71 -17.10
N LEU A 67 -16.19 -12.52 -17.97
CA LEU A 67 -16.10 -11.60 -19.11
C LEU A 67 -15.95 -10.13 -18.67
N PHE A 68 -16.64 -9.74 -17.60
CA PHE A 68 -16.61 -8.38 -17.08
C PHE A 68 -15.62 -8.18 -15.92
N CYS A 69 -14.77 -9.16 -15.58
CA CYS A 69 -13.92 -9.10 -14.39
C CYS A 69 -12.96 -7.89 -14.38
N TRP A 70 -12.47 -7.51 -15.57
CA TRP A 70 -11.59 -6.35 -15.77
C TRP A 70 -12.26 -5.00 -15.51
N THR A 71 -13.59 -4.93 -15.51
CA THR A 71 -14.34 -3.69 -15.24
C THR A 71 -14.46 -3.37 -13.75
N GLY A 72 -14.13 -4.31 -12.86
CA GLY A 72 -14.30 -4.16 -11.40
C GLY A 72 -15.76 -4.15 -10.91
N LEU A 73 -16.75 -3.95 -11.78
CA LEU A 73 -18.17 -4.01 -11.43
C LEU A 73 -18.60 -5.36 -10.82
N PRO A 74 -18.17 -6.53 -11.36
CA PRO A 74 -18.53 -7.83 -10.78
C PRO A 74 -18.05 -8.00 -9.34
N ALA A 75 -16.96 -7.34 -8.93
CA ALA A 75 -16.45 -7.38 -7.56
C ALA A 75 -17.41 -6.68 -6.57
N LEU A 76 -18.01 -5.55 -6.97
CA LEU A 76 -19.00 -4.85 -6.14
C LEU A 76 -20.29 -5.64 -6.00
N ILE A 77 -20.81 -6.19 -7.10
CA ILE A 77 -22.05 -6.98 -7.09
C ILE A 77 -21.87 -8.25 -6.24
N SER A 78 -20.73 -8.94 -6.41
CA SER A 78 -20.42 -10.15 -5.65
C SER A 78 -20.20 -9.91 -4.15
N LEU A 79 -19.68 -8.75 -3.76
CA LEU A 79 -19.59 -8.35 -2.35
C LEU A 79 -20.98 -8.26 -1.71
N ILE A 80 -21.94 -7.61 -2.38
CA ILE A 80 -23.33 -7.51 -1.90
C ILE A 80 -23.98 -8.89 -1.82
N GLU A 81 -23.80 -9.72 -2.86
CA GLU A 81 -24.32 -11.10 -2.87
C GLU A 81 -23.71 -11.96 -1.75
N GLY A 82 -22.43 -11.79 -1.46
CA GLY A 82 -21.74 -12.47 -0.37
C GLY A 82 -22.33 -12.13 0.99
N ILE A 83 -22.60 -10.85 1.26
CA ILE A 83 -23.28 -10.41 2.50
C ILE A 83 -24.69 -10.99 2.56
N VAL A 84 -25.47 -10.94 1.48
CA VAL A 84 -26.82 -11.51 1.42
C VAL A 84 -26.79 -13.02 1.70
N PHE A 85 -25.83 -13.76 1.16
CA PHE A 85 -25.70 -15.20 1.42
C PHE A 85 -25.37 -15.49 2.89
N LEU A 86 -24.47 -14.72 3.50
CA LEU A 86 -24.13 -14.87 4.92
C LEU A 86 -25.31 -14.52 5.84
N CYS A 87 -26.10 -13.50 5.49
CA CYS A 87 -27.29 -13.08 6.23
C CYS A 87 -28.55 -13.93 5.96
N THR A 88 -28.53 -14.82 4.97
CA THR A 88 -29.66 -15.73 4.72
C THR A 88 -29.70 -16.83 5.78
N SER A 89 -30.87 -17.16 6.34
CA SER A 89 -30.98 -18.27 7.30
C SER A 89 -30.65 -19.62 6.64
N ASP A 90 -30.13 -20.57 7.43
CA ASP A 90 -29.73 -21.89 6.89
C ASP A 90 -30.94 -22.64 6.29
N GLN A 91 -32.13 -22.49 6.89
CA GLN A 91 -33.37 -23.05 6.34
C GLN A 91 -33.72 -22.48 4.95
N ASN A 92 -33.62 -21.15 4.77
CA ASN A 92 -33.89 -20.49 3.49
C ASN A 92 -32.82 -20.84 2.45
N TRP A 93 -31.57 -20.98 2.89
CA TRP A 93 -30.47 -21.45 2.05
C TRP A 93 -30.73 -22.87 1.55
N ASP A 94 -31.04 -23.78 2.46
CA ASP A 94 -31.24 -25.20 2.14
C ASP A 94 -32.46 -25.41 1.26
N ALA A 95 -33.53 -24.65 1.46
CA ALA A 95 -34.71 -24.66 0.60
C ALA A 95 -34.36 -24.23 -0.85
N LYS A 96 -33.52 -23.19 -1.00
CA LYS A 96 -33.20 -22.62 -2.32
C LYS A 96 -32.11 -23.37 -3.07
N TYR A 97 -31.08 -23.84 -2.37
CA TYR A 97 -29.86 -24.39 -3.00
C TYR A 97 -29.64 -25.87 -2.74
N ASN A 98 -30.21 -26.43 -1.68
CA ASN A 98 -29.99 -27.83 -1.26
C ASN A 98 -31.28 -28.69 -1.30
N LYS A 99 -32.39 -28.18 -1.85
CA LYS A 99 -33.68 -28.88 -1.91
C LYS A 99 -34.14 -29.45 -0.55
N GLY A 100 -33.81 -28.74 0.54
CA GLY A 100 -34.16 -29.12 1.91
C GLY A 100 -33.20 -30.08 2.61
N VAL A 101 -32.06 -30.42 1.99
CA VAL A 101 -30.96 -31.15 2.64
C VAL A 101 -30.13 -30.17 3.47
N PRO A 102 -29.83 -30.46 4.76
CA PRO A 102 -29.10 -29.54 5.63
C PRO A 102 -27.65 -29.34 5.16
N SER A 103 -27.19 -28.09 5.06
CA SER A 103 -25.78 -27.80 4.75
C SER A 103 -24.87 -28.01 5.98
N ASN A 104 -23.71 -28.62 5.76
CA ASN A 104 -22.69 -28.73 6.80
C ASN A 104 -21.84 -27.44 6.85
N ASN A 105 -21.96 -26.68 7.94
CA ASN A 105 -21.27 -25.41 8.17
C ASN A 105 -20.08 -25.53 9.16
N SER A 106 -19.63 -26.73 9.53
CA SER A 106 -18.63 -26.93 10.60
C SER A 106 -17.28 -26.21 10.38
N GLY A 107 -16.90 -25.88 9.14
CA GLY A 107 -15.66 -25.15 8.85
C GLY A 107 -15.79 -23.62 8.88
N ALA A 108 -17.00 -23.09 8.98
CA ALA A 108 -17.28 -21.67 8.78
C ALA A 108 -16.65 -20.74 9.81
N ALA A 109 -16.74 -21.11 11.09
CA ALA A 109 -16.18 -20.31 12.17
C ALA A 109 -14.66 -20.17 12.03
N VAL A 110 -13.99 -21.24 11.59
CA VAL A 110 -12.54 -21.25 11.35
C VAL A 110 -12.17 -20.32 10.20
N VAL A 111 -12.90 -20.38 9.07
CA VAL A 111 -12.57 -19.54 7.92
C VAL A 111 -12.86 -18.06 8.20
N ILE A 112 -13.97 -17.75 8.90
CA ILE A 112 -14.27 -16.37 9.31
C ILE A 112 -13.18 -15.84 10.26
N ALA A 113 -12.73 -16.64 11.23
CA ALA A 113 -11.66 -16.25 12.14
C ALA A 113 -10.34 -15.96 11.41
N ILE A 114 -9.96 -16.79 10.44
CA ILE A 114 -8.74 -16.59 9.63
C ILE A 114 -8.85 -15.30 8.81
N VAL A 115 -9.98 -15.08 8.13
CA VAL A 115 -10.18 -13.88 7.31
C VAL A 115 -10.15 -12.63 8.18
N VAL A 116 -10.91 -12.58 9.27
CA VAL A 116 -10.95 -11.41 10.16
C VAL A 116 -9.57 -11.14 10.76
N SER A 117 -8.84 -12.18 11.19
CA SER A 117 -7.49 -12.02 11.73
C SER A 117 -6.50 -11.51 10.68
N LEU A 118 -6.57 -12.00 9.44
CA LEU A 118 -5.69 -11.59 8.36
C LEU A 118 -5.96 -10.14 7.92
N PHE A 119 -7.23 -9.76 7.75
CA PHE A 119 -7.61 -8.39 7.44
C PHE A 119 -7.22 -7.42 8.57
N GLY A 120 -7.41 -7.81 9.83
CA GLY A 120 -6.96 -7.03 10.98
C GLY A 120 -5.45 -6.78 10.97
N LEU A 121 -4.65 -7.82 10.69
CA LEU A 121 -3.19 -7.70 10.61
C LEU A 121 -2.75 -6.77 9.47
N VAL A 122 -3.32 -6.93 8.27
CA VAL A 122 -3.02 -6.07 7.12
C VAL A 122 -3.37 -4.61 7.42
N PHE A 123 -4.50 -4.37 8.08
CA PHE A 123 -4.93 -3.02 8.47
C PHE A 123 -3.98 -2.37 9.48
N ILE A 124 -3.55 -3.11 10.51
CA ILE A 124 -2.58 -2.63 11.50
C ILE A 124 -1.25 -2.26 10.82
N VAL A 125 -0.73 -3.14 9.94
CA VAL A 125 0.51 -2.87 9.20
C VAL A 125 0.37 -1.65 8.30
N GLY A 126 -0.78 -1.48 7.64
CA GLY A 126 -1.06 -0.30 6.80
C GLY A 126 -1.02 1.01 7.58
N ILE A 127 -1.61 1.06 8.77
CA ILE A 127 -1.57 2.24 9.64
C ILE A 127 -0.14 2.54 10.09
N LEU A 128 0.60 1.52 10.55
CA LEU A 128 1.99 1.69 10.97
C LEU A 128 2.88 2.20 9.84
N ALA A 129 2.71 1.66 8.63
CA ALA A 129 3.45 2.10 7.45
C ALA A 129 3.12 3.55 7.06
N ALA A 130 1.84 3.96 7.13
CA ALA A 130 1.41 5.31 6.80
C ALA A 130 2.06 6.37 7.72
N ILE A 131 2.32 6.03 8.98
CA ILE A 131 3.00 6.93 9.93
C ILE A 131 4.53 6.85 9.76
N ALA A 132 5.08 5.64 9.57
CA ALA A 132 6.52 5.42 9.54
C ALA A 132 7.20 5.90 8.25
N ILE A 133 6.57 5.73 7.08
CA ILE A 133 7.15 6.11 5.78
C ILE A 133 7.48 7.61 5.70
N PRO A 134 6.56 8.55 5.96
CA PRO A 134 6.88 9.98 5.87
C PRO A 134 7.93 10.39 6.90
N ALA A 135 7.91 9.79 8.10
CA ALA A 135 8.94 10.05 9.10
C ALA A 135 10.32 9.58 8.63
N TYR A 136 10.43 8.37 8.08
CA TYR A 136 11.70 7.82 7.56
C TYR A 136 12.26 8.65 6.41
N GLN A 137 11.41 9.11 5.49
CA GLN A 137 11.80 10.02 4.41
C GLN A 137 12.38 11.32 4.99
N ASP A 138 11.73 11.92 5.98
CA ASP A 138 12.22 13.15 6.61
C ASP A 138 13.60 12.97 7.29
N TYR A 139 13.87 11.80 7.88
CA TYR A 139 15.19 11.49 8.45
C TYR A 139 16.27 11.29 7.39
N THR A 140 15.97 10.55 6.33
CA THR A 140 16.95 10.30 5.26
C THR A 140 17.31 11.58 4.49
N ILE A 141 16.34 12.48 4.27
CA ILE A 141 16.61 13.79 3.66
C ILE A 141 17.54 14.61 4.55
N LYS A 142 17.28 14.71 5.86
CA LYS A 142 18.16 15.42 6.81
C LYS A 142 19.58 14.85 6.81
N ALA A 143 19.72 13.53 6.77
CA ALA A 143 21.03 12.87 6.72
C ALA A 143 21.79 13.18 5.42
N LYS A 144 21.11 13.14 4.27
CA LYS A 144 21.70 13.52 2.97
C LYS A 144 22.13 14.98 2.95
N VAL A 145 21.32 15.88 3.50
CA VAL A 145 21.64 17.31 3.61
C VAL A 145 22.82 17.54 4.53
N ALA A 146 22.90 16.85 5.68
CA ALA A 146 24.03 16.95 6.59
C ALA A 146 25.34 16.47 5.94
N ASN A 147 25.29 15.37 5.17
CA ASN A 147 26.43 14.89 4.39
C ASN A 147 26.83 15.89 3.29
N ALA A 148 25.84 16.42 2.55
CA ALA A 148 26.07 17.42 1.52
C ALA A 148 26.67 18.73 2.06
N MET A 149 26.26 19.16 3.26
CA MET A 149 26.77 20.35 3.94
C MET A 149 28.27 20.27 4.21
N GLY A 150 28.78 19.09 4.59
CA GLY A 150 30.20 18.88 4.85
C GLY A 150 31.06 19.17 3.61
N SER A 151 30.69 18.58 2.47
CA SER A 151 31.40 18.82 1.20
C SER A 151 31.16 20.23 0.65
N ALA A 152 29.95 20.78 0.80
CA ALA A 152 29.64 22.13 0.36
C ALA A 152 30.47 23.18 1.12
N ASN A 153 30.71 23.00 2.43
CA ASN A 153 31.57 23.89 3.21
C ASN A 153 33.03 23.83 2.73
N GLN A 154 33.52 22.66 2.31
CA GLN A 154 34.88 22.54 1.75
C GLN A 154 35.00 23.29 0.43
N VAL A 155 34.01 23.16 -0.47
CA VAL A 155 33.96 23.91 -1.73
C VAL A 155 33.91 25.41 -1.46
N ALA A 156 33.10 25.83 -0.47
CA ALA A 156 32.99 27.23 -0.07
C ALA A 156 34.33 27.80 0.42
N MET A 157 35.12 27.04 1.18
CA MET A 157 36.47 27.45 1.58
C MET A 157 37.39 27.62 0.36
N SER A 158 37.38 26.67 -0.59
CA SER A 158 38.18 26.77 -1.83
C SER A 158 37.81 27.99 -2.67
N VAL A 159 36.50 28.22 -2.88
CA VAL A 159 35.98 29.39 -3.59
C VAL A 159 36.33 30.68 -2.84
N GLY A 160 36.25 30.67 -1.51
CA GLY A 160 36.64 31.81 -0.68
C GLY A 160 38.11 32.19 -0.83
N ASN A 161 39.01 31.21 -0.79
CA ASN A 161 40.44 31.43 -1.00
C ASN A 161 40.70 31.99 -2.41
N TYR A 162 40.04 31.45 -3.43
CA TYR A 162 40.17 31.95 -4.80
C TYR A 162 39.72 33.42 -4.93
N ILE A 163 38.61 33.80 -4.28
CA ILE A 163 38.10 35.17 -4.28
C ILE A 163 39.09 36.12 -3.59
N VAL A 164 39.71 35.70 -2.49
CA VAL A 164 40.71 36.52 -1.77
C VAL A 164 41.98 36.69 -2.62
N ASP A 165 42.47 35.62 -3.24
CA ASP A 165 43.74 35.63 -3.98
C ASP A 165 43.64 36.31 -5.34
N ASN A 166 42.58 36.01 -6.12
CA ASN A 166 42.44 36.47 -7.50
C ASN A 166 41.52 37.69 -7.63
N LYS A 167 40.83 38.11 -6.55
CA LYS A 167 39.84 39.19 -6.55
C LYS A 167 38.74 39.03 -7.60
N ALA A 168 38.47 37.78 -8.00
CA ALA A 168 37.49 37.40 -9.01
C ALA A 168 36.69 36.19 -8.54
N ILE A 169 35.44 36.06 -9.00
CA ILE A 169 34.58 34.92 -8.69
C ILE A 169 34.86 33.83 -9.73
N PRO A 170 35.14 32.57 -9.31
CA PRO A 170 35.42 31.49 -10.25
C PRO A 170 34.17 31.11 -11.03
N ALA A 171 34.32 30.71 -12.30
CA ALA A 171 33.20 30.28 -13.12
C ALA A 171 32.68 28.90 -12.69
N ASN A 172 33.59 28.01 -12.30
CA ASN A 172 33.27 26.66 -11.84
C ASN A 172 34.04 26.33 -10.55
N ILE A 173 33.56 25.31 -9.81
CA ILE A 173 34.22 24.83 -8.59
C ILE A 173 35.65 24.30 -8.84
N THR A 174 35.94 23.83 -10.05
CA THR A 174 37.26 23.35 -10.47
C THR A 174 38.26 24.49 -10.60
N ASP A 175 37.81 25.66 -11.05
CA ASP A 175 38.66 26.85 -11.20
C ASP A 175 39.09 27.38 -9.84
N ALA A 176 38.25 27.16 -8.81
CA ALA A 176 38.56 27.43 -7.41
C ALA A 176 39.56 26.43 -6.78
N GLY A 177 40.07 25.47 -7.54
CA GLY A 177 41.02 24.46 -7.06
C GLY A 177 40.38 23.31 -6.28
N PHE A 178 39.06 23.17 -6.27
CA PHE A 178 38.40 22.02 -5.65
C PHE A 178 38.57 20.78 -6.53
N SER A 179 39.28 19.78 -6.00
CA SER A 179 39.55 18.49 -6.67
C SER A 179 38.92 17.29 -5.94
N GLY A 180 38.07 17.55 -4.93
CA GLY A 180 37.37 16.51 -4.19
C GLY A 180 36.25 15.84 -4.99
N THR A 181 35.95 14.58 -4.69
CA THR A 181 34.78 13.90 -5.24
C THR A 181 33.53 14.32 -4.48
N LEU A 182 32.50 14.78 -5.18
CA LEU A 182 31.21 15.08 -4.58
C LEU A 182 30.53 13.78 -4.11
N PRO A 183 29.96 13.74 -2.89
CA PRO A 183 29.21 12.58 -2.42
C PRO A 183 27.95 12.37 -3.27
N ALA A 184 27.47 11.13 -3.38
CA ALA A 184 26.28 10.78 -4.16
C ALA A 184 24.97 11.50 -3.73
N ALA A 185 25.00 12.18 -2.57
CA ALA A 185 23.91 13.03 -2.11
C ALA A 185 23.83 14.37 -2.87
N ILE A 186 24.93 14.84 -3.47
CA ILE A 186 24.99 16.08 -4.24
C ILE A 186 24.89 15.73 -5.73
N SER A 187 23.93 16.33 -6.41
CA SER A 187 23.81 16.24 -7.86
C SER A 187 24.77 17.20 -8.55
N GLU A 188 24.83 18.46 -8.09
CA GLU A 188 25.69 19.50 -8.65
C GLU A 188 25.88 20.63 -7.63
N ILE A 189 26.98 21.38 -7.76
CA ILE A 189 27.19 22.66 -7.09
C ILE A 189 27.48 23.70 -8.15
N THR A 190 26.65 24.74 -8.22
CA THR A 190 26.80 25.85 -9.17
C THR A 190 27.21 27.12 -8.45
N VAL A 191 28.03 27.95 -9.12
CA VAL A 191 28.53 29.23 -8.60
C VAL A 191 27.83 30.36 -9.34
N ASP A 192 27.11 31.22 -8.64
CA ASP A 192 26.60 32.47 -9.19
C ASP A 192 27.72 33.52 -9.24
N GLN A 193 28.11 33.92 -10.44
CA GLN A 193 29.18 34.89 -10.69
C GLN A 193 28.82 36.32 -10.27
N GLN A 194 27.55 36.65 -10.04
CA GLN A 194 27.15 38.01 -9.63
C GLN A 194 27.27 38.23 -8.13
N ASN A 195 26.82 37.24 -7.34
CA ASN A 195 26.70 37.36 -5.89
C ASN A 195 27.66 36.43 -5.13
N ALA A 196 28.56 35.73 -5.84
CA ALA A 196 29.44 34.70 -5.30
C ALA A 196 28.68 33.63 -4.47
N THR A 197 27.42 33.37 -4.82
CA THR A 197 26.55 32.45 -4.07
C THR A 197 26.66 31.05 -4.63
N LEU A 198 26.90 30.07 -3.76
CA LEU A 198 26.98 28.67 -4.13
C LEU A 198 25.61 28.03 -3.98
N THR A 199 25.07 27.48 -5.06
CA THR A 199 23.81 26.72 -5.01
C THR A 199 24.15 25.23 -5.04
N VAL A 200 23.76 24.52 -3.99
CA VAL A 200 24.01 23.09 -3.83
C VAL A 200 22.73 22.34 -4.13
N SER A 201 22.75 21.49 -5.16
CA SER A 201 21.64 20.62 -5.53
C SER A 201 21.78 19.27 -4.85
N VAL A 202 20.83 18.93 -3.97
CA VAL A 202 20.82 17.68 -3.19
C VAL A 202 19.77 16.73 -3.77
N ARG A 203 20.19 15.50 -4.05
CA ARG A 203 19.31 14.42 -4.51
C ARG A 203 18.53 13.82 -3.33
N THR A 204 17.31 14.32 -3.11
CA THR A 204 16.47 13.88 -1.98
C THR A 204 15.87 12.50 -2.22
N ASN A 205 15.28 12.27 -3.39
CA ASN A 205 14.72 10.99 -3.84
C ASN A 205 15.21 10.66 -5.26
N ALA A 206 14.77 9.54 -5.84
CA ALA A 206 15.17 9.14 -7.19
C ALA A 206 14.86 10.19 -8.28
N TYR A 207 13.90 11.09 -8.02
CA TYR A 207 13.42 12.09 -8.99
C TYR A 207 13.26 13.51 -8.42
N ASP A 208 13.57 13.73 -7.12
CA ASP A 208 13.36 15.04 -6.49
C ASP A 208 14.71 15.62 -6.05
N GLU A 209 15.08 16.73 -6.70
CA GLU A 209 16.27 17.51 -6.40
C GLU A 209 15.85 18.81 -5.72
N LYS A 210 16.45 19.09 -4.57
CA LYS A 210 16.17 20.30 -3.77
C LYS A 210 17.47 21.02 -3.48
N THR A 211 17.42 22.34 -3.41
CA THR A 211 18.62 23.16 -3.28
C THR A 211 18.69 23.90 -1.95
N PHE A 212 19.92 24.13 -1.49
CA PHE A 212 20.24 25.11 -0.47
C PHE A 212 21.40 25.97 -0.96
N MET A 213 21.53 27.17 -0.40
CA MET A 213 22.47 28.19 -0.88
C MET A 213 23.48 28.54 0.21
N LEU A 214 24.75 28.72 -0.17
CA LEU A 214 25.78 29.31 0.68
C LEU A 214 26.12 30.68 0.12
N VAL A 215 25.83 31.72 0.91
CA VAL A 215 26.04 33.12 0.56
C VAL A 215 27.26 33.63 1.32
N PRO A 216 28.21 34.31 0.67
CA PRO A 216 29.32 34.94 1.35
C PRO A 216 28.80 36.10 2.20
N ALA A 217 29.29 36.20 3.42
CA ALA A 217 29.07 37.28 4.35
C ALA A 217 30.43 37.74 4.89
N GLN A 218 30.46 38.94 5.48
CA GLN A 218 31.62 39.42 6.21
C GLN A 218 31.30 39.39 7.71
N ASP A 219 32.26 38.93 8.51
CA ASP A 219 32.19 39.10 9.96
C ASP A 219 32.55 40.55 10.36
N GLU A 220 32.43 40.86 11.65
CA GLU A 220 32.79 42.18 12.20
C GLU A 220 34.29 42.50 11.99
N GLN A 221 35.13 41.48 11.83
CA GLN A 221 36.56 41.59 11.55
C GLN A 221 36.89 41.68 10.04
N LYS A 222 35.88 41.79 9.16
CA LYS A 222 36.01 41.82 7.68
C LYS A 222 36.57 40.54 7.06
N ASN A 223 36.54 39.41 7.76
CA ASN A 223 36.86 38.11 7.17
C ASN A 223 35.66 37.57 6.39
N LEU A 224 35.96 36.86 5.29
CA LEU A 224 34.95 36.18 4.49
C LEU A 224 34.43 34.95 5.23
N THR A 225 33.14 34.95 5.57
CA THR A 225 32.44 33.81 6.18
C THR A 225 31.28 33.37 5.29
N TRP A 226 30.85 32.12 5.38
CA TRP A 226 29.77 31.57 4.55
C TRP A 226 28.52 31.36 5.39
N ARG A 227 27.41 32.00 4.98
CA ARG A 227 26.10 31.84 5.61
C ARG A 227 25.20 30.96 4.75
N CYS A 228 24.56 30.00 5.39
CA CYS A 228 23.65 29.10 4.71
C CYS A 228 22.23 29.67 4.67
N LYS A 229 21.57 29.61 3.51
CA LYS A 229 20.18 30.03 3.31
C LYS A 229 19.35 28.90 2.66
N PRO A 230 18.04 28.83 2.97
CA PRO A 230 17.15 27.91 2.27
C PRO A 230 17.03 28.30 0.79
N GLY A 231 17.18 27.33 -0.11
CA GLY A 231 16.87 27.46 -1.53
C GLY A 231 15.45 26.95 -1.80
N SER A 232 15.31 25.95 -2.67
CA SER A 232 14.02 25.25 -2.87
C SER A 232 13.70 24.24 -1.77
N MET A 233 14.65 23.96 -0.87
CA MET A 233 14.47 23.06 0.26
C MET A 233 13.77 23.74 1.45
N GLN A 234 12.78 23.08 2.03
CA GLN A 234 12.12 23.57 3.24
C GLN A 234 13.09 23.65 4.42
N ALA A 235 13.00 24.73 5.21
CA ALA A 235 13.83 24.96 6.39
C ALA A 235 13.83 23.79 7.40
N LYS A 236 12.74 23.01 7.49
CA LYS A 236 12.64 21.85 8.39
C LYS A 236 13.69 20.77 8.12
N TYR A 237 14.18 20.65 6.89
CA TYR A 237 15.18 19.66 6.47
C TYR A 237 16.61 20.15 6.65
N LEU A 238 16.80 21.46 6.77
CA LEU A 238 18.10 22.08 6.89
C LEU A 238 18.59 22.05 8.35
N PRO A 239 19.92 22.05 8.60
CA PRO A 239 20.46 22.21 9.95
C PRO A 239 20.19 23.62 10.49
N ARG A 240 20.30 23.82 11.82
CA ARG A 240 19.90 25.09 12.47
C ARG A 240 20.56 26.34 11.86
N ASN A 241 21.85 26.27 11.54
CA ASN A 241 22.61 27.36 10.93
C ASN A 241 22.11 27.80 9.53
N CYS A 242 21.28 26.98 8.88
CA CYS A 242 20.67 27.24 7.58
C CYS A 242 19.20 27.64 7.67
N ARG A 243 18.57 27.55 8.85
CA ARG A 243 17.15 27.88 9.05
C ARG A 243 16.95 29.37 9.29
N ASP A 244 17.91 29.97 9.96
CA ASP A 244 17.87 31.37 10.30
C ASP A 244 18.28 32.17 9.06
N SER A 245 17.28 32.51 8.24
CA SER A 245 17.39 33.56 7.24
C SER A 245 17.61 34.88 7.98
N GLY A 246 18.83 35.09 8.46
CA GLY A 246 19.18 36.28 9.22
C GLY A 246 18.86 37.53 8.41
N ASN A 247 17.95 38.31 8.98
CA ASN A 247 18.06 39.77 9.04
C ASN A 247 19.50 40.17 9.38
#